data_AF-A0A8X6FMQ7-F1
#
_entry.id   AF-A0A8X6FMQ7-F1
#
_cell.length_a   1.000
_cell.length_b   1.000
_cell.length_c   1.000
_cell.angle_alpha   90.00
_cell.angle_beta   90.00
_cell.angle_gamma   90.00
#
_symmetry.space_group_name_H-M   'P 1'
#
loop_
_entity.id
_entity.type
_entity.pdbx_description
1 polymer ?
#
loop_
_entity_poly.entity_id
_entity_poly.type
_entity_poly.pdbx_seq_one_letter_code
_entity_poly.pdbx_strand_id
1 'polypeptide(L)'
;MITDSPVHLVKALFNYKATNNDELCLKKGDVITVTQAIEGGWWEGTLNGVTGWFPSNYVKELKAETLKPERNNVLPPPEVPLSPNLNDIKMYRGIVSKSI
;
A
#
# COMPACT_ATOMS: atom_id res chain seq x y z
N MET A 1 24.96 -16.57 -5.13
CA MET A 1 24.42 -15.95 -3.91
C MET A 1 23.03 -15.44 -4.28
N ILE A 2 21.98 -16.23 -4.02
CA ILE A 2 20.61 -15.76 -4.23
C ILE A 2 20.17 -15.26 -2.87
N THR A 3 20.01 -13.96 -2.72
CA THR A 3 19.46 -13.40 -1.48
C THR A 3 17.97 -13.69 -1.49
N ASP A 4 17.58 -14.76 -0.79
CA ASP A 4 16.21 -15.03 -0.37
C ASP A 4 15.79 -13.94 0.64
N SER A 5 15.68 -12.71 0.16
CA SER A 5 15.10 -11.63 0.95
C SER A 5 13.61 -11.92 1.01
N PRO A 6 13.01 -12.00 2.21
CA PRO A 6 11.60 -12.32 2.35
C PRO A 6 10.78 -11.31 1.55
N VAL A 7 10.10 -11.81 0.52
CA VAL A 7 9.22 -11.01 -0.31
C VAL A 7 8.06 -10.58 0.57
N HIS A 8 7.93 -9.28 0.81
CA HIS A 8 6.87 -8.76 1.67
C HIS A 8 5.56 -8.74 0.88
N LEU A 9 4.81 -9.83 0.97
CA LEU A 9 3.54 -10.01 0.26
C LEU A 9 2.38 -9.55 1.13
N VAL A 10 1.42 -8.87 0.52
CA VAL A 10 0.21 -8.41 1.17
C VAL A 10 -1.00 -8.79 0.34
N LYS A 11 -2.14 -9.02 0.97
CA LYS A 11 -3.41 -9.31 0.30
C LYS A 11 -4.39 -8.16 0.51
N ALA A 12 -4.92 -7.61 -0.57
CA ALA A 12 -5.99 -6.64 -0.51
C ALA A 12 -7.25 -7.25 0.11
N LEU A 13 -7.74 -6.62 1.17
CA LEU A 13 -8.99 -6.98 1.84
C LEU A 13 -10.19 -6.26 1.22
N PHE A 14 -9.95 -5.10 0.61
CA PHE A 14 -10.95 -4.22 0.04
C PHE A 14 -10.53 -3.73 -1.35
N ASN A 15 -11.50 -3.19 -2.10
CA ASN A 15 -11.22 -2.53 -3.36
C ASN A 15 -10.71 -1.11 -3.07
N TYR A 16 -9.63 -0.70 -3.72
CA TYR A 16 -9.11 0.67 -3.71
C TYR A 16 -9.00 1.16 -5.14
N LYS A 17 -9.62 2.30 -5.45
CA LYS A 17 -9.53 2.94 -6.76
C LYS A 17 -8.47 4.02 -6.68
N ALA A 18 -7.38 3.85 -7.42
CA ALA A 18 -6.36 4.87 -7.55
C ALA A 18 -6.97 6.17 -8.06
N THR A 19 -6.63 7.26 -7.40
CA THR A 19 -7.03 8.63 -7.78
C THR A 19 -5.91 9.36 -8.52
N ASN A 20 -4.66 8.99 -8.24
CA ASN A 20 -3.47 9.53 -8.86
C ASN A 20 -2.74 8.48 -9.70
N ASN A 21 -1.94 8.90 -10.68
CA ASN A 21 -1.15 7.98 -11.53
C ASN A 21 -0.05 7.25 -10.76
N ASP A 22 0.38 7.80 -9.62
CA ASP A 22 1.35 7.17 -8.73
C ASP A 22 0.69 6.16 -7.78
N GLU A 23 -0.64 6.02 -7.79
CA GLU A 23 -1.37 5.11 -6.90
C GLU A 23 -1.71 3.78 -7.57
N LEU A 24 -1.74 2.71 -6.78
CA LEU A 24 -2.06 1.37 -7.24
C LEU A 24 -3.52 1.03 -6.97
N CYS A 25 -4.27 0.69 -8.02
CA CYS A 25 -5.63 0.14 -7.82
C CYS A 25 -5.53 -1.24 -7.17
N LEU A 26 -6.30 -1.45 -6.10
CA LEU A 26 -6.43 -2.74 -5.44
C LEU A 26 -7.82 -3.32 -5.67
N LYS A 27 -7.92 -4.63 -5.90
CA LYS A 27 -9.17 -5.37 -5.76
C LYS A 27 -9.06 -6.32 -4.59
N LYS A 28 -10.17 -6.50 -3.87
CA LYS A 28 -10.28 -7.50 -2.82
C LYS A 28 -9.82 -8.86 -3.35
N GLY A 29 -8.80 -9.41 -2.71
CA GLY A 29 -8.18 -10.67 -3.08
C GLY A 29 -6.84 -10.54 -3.79
N ASP A 30 -6.49 -9.36 -4.31
CA ASP A 30 -5.22 -9.14 -5.00
C ASP A 30 -4.03 -9.35 -4.06
N VAL A 31 -2.95 -9.91 -4.60
CA VAL A 31 -1.69 -10.13 -3.88
C VAL A 31 -0.67 -9.14 -4.43
N ILE A 32 -0.17 -8.27 -3.57
CA ILE A 32 0.74 -7.19 -3.92
C ILE A 32 2.08 -7.46 -3.27
N THR A 33 3.15 -7.24 -4.05
CA THR A 33 4.52 -7.28 -3.53
C THR A 33 4.89 -5.90 -3.04
N VAL A 34 5.02 -5.71 -1.73
CA VAL A 34 5.46 -4.44 -1.14
C VAL A 34 6.94 -4.24 -1.42
N THR A 35 7.26 -3.13 -2.08
CA THR A 35 8.62 -2.68 -2.39
C THR A 35 9.08 -1.63 -1.38
N GLN A 36 8.17 -0.79 -0.90
CA GLN A 36 8.48 0.28 0.05
C GLN A 36 7.32 0.48 1.02
N ALA A 37 7.63 0.80 2.28
CA ALA A 37 6.65 1.21 3.28
C ALA A 37 7.10 2.53 3.89
N ILE A 38 6.20 3.51 3.98
CA ILE A 38 6.45 4.76 4.71
C ILE A 38 5.66 4.80 6.02
N GLU A 39 6.20 5.51 7.01
CA GLU A 39 5.60 5.63 8.36
C GLU A 39 4.23 6.34 8.35
N GLY A 40 3.82 6.93 7.23
CA GLY A 40 2.50 7.53 7.01
C GLY A 40 1.37 6.54 6.69
N GLY A 41 1.62 5.23 6.78
CA GLY A 41 0.60 4.19 6.48
C GLY A 41 0.38 3.93 5.00
N TRP A 42 1.33 4.35 4.15
CA TRP A 42 1.31 4.14 2.71
C TRP A 42 2.42 3.22 2.28
N TRP A 43 2.07 2.20 1.51
CA TRP A 43 3.01 1.24 0.99
C TRP A 43 3.04 1.36 -0.53
N GLU A 44 4.24 1.31 -1.09
CA GLU A 44 4.44 1.09 -2.50
C GLU A 44 4.51 -0.41 -2.73
N GLY A 45 3.86 -0.87 -3.79
CA GLY A 45 4.05 -2.23 -4.22
C GLY A 45 3.69 -2.44 -5.67
N THR A 46 4.00 -3.64 -6.14
CA THR A 46 3.82 -4.04 -7.52
C THR A 46 2.74 -5.12 -7.62
N LEU A 47 1.76 -4.89 -8.49
CA LEU A 47 0.69 -5.83 -8.83
C LEU A 47 0.58 -5.91 -10.35
N ASN A 48 0.66 -7.13 -10.91
CA ASN A 48 0.56 -7.37 -12.37
C ASN A 48 1.52 -6.49 -13.21
N GLY A 49 2.70 -6.18 -12.68
CA GLY A 49 3.70 -5.32 -13.35
C GLY A 49 3.43 -3.82 -13.23
N VAL A 50 2.35 -3.41 -12.55
CA VAL A 50 2.06 -2.02 -12.22
C VAL A 50 2.55 -1.73 -10.81
N THR A 51 3.35 -0.69 -10.65
CA THR A 51 3.82 -0.23 -9.34
C THR A 51 3.09 1.05 -8.96
N GLY A 52 2.68 1.14 -7.70
CA GLY A 52 2.09 2.37 -7.16
C GLY A 52 1.88 2.30 -5.67
N TRP A 53 1.46 3.43 -5.12
CA TRP A 53 1.18 3.63 -3.71
C TRP A 53 -0.25 3.22 -3.37
N PHE A 54 -0.41 2.52 -2.26
CA PHE A 54 -1.70 2.15 -1.72
C PHE A 54 -1.67 2.21 -0.19
N PRO A 55 -2.82 2.40 0.45
CA PRO A 55 -2.87 2.54 1.89
C PRO A 55 -2.81 1.15 2.56
N SER A 56 -1.95 1.00 3.57
CA SER A 56 -1.68 -0.30 4.19
C SER A 56 -2.87 -0.88 4.94
N ASN A 57 -3.81 -0.03 5.38
CA ASN A 57 -5.06 -0.43 6.03
C ASN A 57 -6.07 -1.13 5.08
N TYR A 58 -5.83 -1.12 3.77
CA TYR A 58 -6.65 -1.87 2.78
C TYR A 58 -6.10 -3.26 2.50
N VAL A 59 -4.90 -3.58 3.00
CA VAL A 59 -4.23 -4.85 2.78
C VAL A 59 -3.91 -5.56 4.10
N LYS A 60 -3.55 -6.83 4.01
CA LYS A 60 -3.09 -7.64 5.13
C LYS A 60 -1.79 -8.32 4.78
N GLU A 61 -0.79 -8.21 5.63
CA GLU A 61 0.48 -8.93 5.47
C GLU A 61 0.23 -10.44 5.38
N LEU A 62 0.75 -11.05 4.31
CA LEU A 62 0.79 -12.50 4.14
C LEU A 62 2.07 -13.04 4.78
N LYS A 63 2.19 -12.93 6.11
CA LYS A 63 3.24 -13.68 6.83
C LYS A 63 2.81 -15.15 6.91
N ALA A 64 3.77 -16.06 6.73
CA ALA A 64 3.55 -17.51 6.67
C ALA A 64 2.88 -18.11 7.92
N GLU A 65 2.80 -17.37 9.03
CA GLU A 65 2.21 -17.82 10.28
C GLU A 65 1.29 -16.76 10.88
N THR A 66 -0.02 -16.84 10.57
CA THR A 66 -1.10 -16.91 11.58
C THR A 66 -2.47 -16.96 10.88
N LEU A 67 -3.03 -18.16 10.82
CA LEU A 67 -4.45 -18.37 10.56
C LEU A 67 -5.26 -17.83 11.75
N LYS A 68 -5.57 -16.54 11.76
CA LYS A 68 -6.71 -16.03 12.55
C LYS A 68 -7.89 -15.89 11.58
N PRO A 69 -9.00 -16.63 11.79
CA PRO A 69 -10.20 -16.45 10.99
C PRO A 69 -10.81 -15.11 11.39
N GLU A 70 -10.47 -14.06 10.66
CA GLU A 70 -11.02 -12.73 10.93
C GLU A 70 -12.44 -12.70 10.36
N ARG A 71 -13.40 -12.63 11.29
CA ARG A 71 -14.84 -12.66 11.03
C ARG A 71 -15.24 -11.52 10.09
N ASN A 72 -16.16 -11.88 9.21
CA ASN A 72 -16.91 -11.03 8.29
C ASN A 72 -17.37 -9.69 8.91
N ASN A 73 -17.39 -8.65 8.06
CA ASN A 73 -18.05 -7.35 8.20
C ASN A 73 -17.26 -6.17 8.81
N VAL A 74 -15.96 -6.05 8.55
CA VAL A 74 -15.30 -4.74 8.66
C VAL A 74 -15.64 -3.95 7.40
N LEU A 75 -16.48 -2.92 7.53
CA LEU A 75 -16.68 -1.94 6.45
C LEU A 75 -15.31 -1.28 6.17
N PRO A 76 -14.94 -1.00 4.91
CA PRO A 76 -13.81 -0.14 4.66
C PRO A 76 -14.01 1.16 5.48
N PRO A 77 -12.96 1.71 6.11
CA PRO A 77 -13.06 3.02 6.76
C PRO A 77 -13.74 3.99 5.78
N PRO A 78 -14.64 4.88 6.25
CA PRO A 78 -15.39 5.79 5.38
C PRO A 78 -14.42 6.46 4.44
N GLU A 79 -14.61 6.28 3.13
CA GLU A 79 -13.74 6.62 2.01
C GLU A 79 -12.84 7.81 2.31
N VAL A 80 -11.75 7.55 3.03
CA VAL A 80 -10.85 8.62 3.41
C VAL A 80 -10.12 8.92 2.11
N PRO A 81 -10.17 10.16 1.57
CA PRO A 81 -9.22 10.57 0.57
C PRO A 81 -7.89 10.73 1.28
N LEU A 82 -7.32 9.60 1.70
CA LEU A 82 -5.90 9.44 1.80
C LEU A 82 -5.52 9.35 0.32
N SER A 83 -5.37 10.48 -0.35
CA SER A 83 -4.23 10.60 -1.24
C SER A 83 -3.08 10.92 -0.30
N PRO A 84 -1.89 10.36 -0.47
CA PRO A 84 -0.74 10.89 0.24
C PRO A 84 -0.70 12.39 -0.07
N ASN A 85 -0.65 13.25 0.96
CA ASN A 85 -0.61 14.68 0.68
C ASN A 85 0.56 14.89 -0.27
N LEU A 86 0.33 15.52 -1.42
CA LEU A 86 1.38 15.67 -2.43
C LEU A 86 2.61 16.36 -1.82
N ASN A 87 2.44 17.14 -0.75
CA ASN A 87 3.53 17.72 0.03
C ASN A 87 4.34 16.69 0.82
N ASP A 88 3.72 15.65 1.38
CA ASP A 88 4.41 14.56 2.09
C ASP A 88 5.27 13.73 1.12
N ILE A 89 4.75 13.41 -0.07
CA ILE A 89 5.52 12.70 -1.10
C ILE A 89 6.62 13.59 -1.68
N LYS A 90 6.32 14.86 -1.99
CA LYS A 90 7.31 15.79 -2.55
C LYS A 90 8.42 16.09 -1.55
N MET A 91 8.13 16.08 -0.25
CA MET A 91 9.14 16.21 0.80
C MET A 91 10.08 15.00 0.79
N TYR A 92 9.55 13.78 0.71
CA TYR A 92 10.36 12.56 0.67
C TYR A 92 11.14 12.37 -0.64
N ARG A 93 10.59 12.86 -1.77
CA ARG A 93 11.27 12.90 -3.08
C ARG A 93 12.27 14.06 -3.22
N GLY A 94 12.46 14.88 -2.18
CA GLY A 94 13.39 16.02 -2.19
C GLY A 94 13.00 17.15 -3.16
N ILE A 95 11.73 17.20 -3.61
CA ILE A 95 11.26 18.16 -4.63
C ILE A 95 10.86 19.50 -3.99
N VAL A 96 10.53 19.54 -2.70
CA VAL A 96 10.19 20.80 -2.01
C VAL A 96 11.48 21.49 -1.56
N SER A 97 12.05 22.36 -2.39
CA SER A 97 12.97 23.39 -1.92
C SER A 97 12.23 24.25 -0.90
N LYS A 98 12.66 24.17 0.37
CA LYS A 98 12.18 25.01 1.46
C LYS A 98 12.49 26.48 1.12
N SER A 99 11.57 27.17 0.45
CA SER A 99 11.63 28.63 0.34
C SER A 99 10.98 29.19 1.60
N ILE A 100 11.85 29.56 2.53
CA ILE A 100 11.57 30.50 3.63
C ILE A 100 11.50 31.91 3.06
#